data_AF-A0A953QD16-F1
#
_entry.id   AF-A0A953QD16-F1
#
_cell.length_a   1.000
_cell.length_b   1.000
_cell.length_c   1.000
_cell.angle_alpha   90.00
_cell.angle_beta   90.00
_cell.angle_gamma   90.00
#
_symmetry.space_group_name_H-M   'P 1'
#
loop_
_entity.id
_entity.type
_entity.pdbx_description
1 polymer ?
#
loop_
_entity_poly.entity_id
_entity_poly.type
_entity_poly.pdbx_seq_one_letter_code
_entity_poly.pdbx_strand_id
1 'polypeptide(L)'
;MAALTAPSYAPRPQDVSAQRFARVKIAEIQLYQAAAVKNGRASRDLYGSLRTEIDTARAAFREKFNGTADYLHEELVRVLANGDAALLGPGYPGALA
;
A
#
# COMPACT_ATOMS: atom_id res chain seq x y z
N MET A 1 -7.42 -9.69 -42.37
CA MET A 1 -7.73 -8.81 -41.23
C MET A 1 -7.75 -9.67 -39.96
N ALA A 2 -6.66 -9.70 -39.20
CA ALA A 2 -6.62 -10.41 -37.92
C ALA A 2 -7.13 -9.45 -36.84
N ALA A 3 -8.25 -9.80 -36.20
CA ALA A 3 -8.78 -9.06 -35.07
C ALA A 3 -7.78 -9.11 -33.91
N LEU A 4 -7.33 -7.95 -33.47
CA LEU A 4 -6.62 -7.78 -32.20
C LEU A 4 -7.57 -8.19 -31.07
N THR A 5 -7.42 -9.42 -30.56
CA THR A 5 -8.00 -9.81 -29.28
C THR A 5 -7.33 -8.96 -28.21
N ALA A 6 -7.98 -7.87 -27.79
CA ALA A 6 -7.58 -7.16 -26.58
C ALA A 6 -7.60 -8.17 -25.42
N PRO A 7 -6.51 -8.33 -24.64
CA PRO A 7 -6.54 -9.20 -23.49
C PRO A 7 -7.66 -8.72 -22.57
N SER A 8 -8.57 -9.61 -22.21
CA SER A 8 -9.57 -9.36 -21.19
C SER A 8 -8.81 -9.05 -19.89
N TYR A 9 -8.82 -7.77 -19.49
CA TYR A 9 -8.22 -7.30 -18.24
C TYR A 9 -9.12 -7.68 -17.05
N ALA A 10 -9.49 -8.96 -16.95
CA ALA A 10 -10.00 -9.48 -15.71
C ALA A 10 -8.81 -9.52 -14.74
N PRO A 11 -8.91 -8.90 -13.55
CA PRO A 11 -7.86 -8.97 -12.55
C PRO A 11 -7.49 -10.42 -12.30
N ARG A 12 -6.20 -10.75 -12.29
CA ARG A 12 -5.80 -12.12 -11.97
C ARG A 12 -6.26 -12.42 -10.53
N PRO A 13 -6.60 -13.67 -10.17
CA PRO A 13 -7.00 -14.01 -8.81
C PRO A 13 -5.98 -13.57 -7.74
N GLN A 14 -4.70 -13.49 -8.11
CA GLN A 14 -3.61 -12.96 -7.27
C GLN A 14 -3.76 -11.45 -7.02
N ASP A 15 -4.18 -10.65 -8.01
CA ASP A 15 -4.37 -9.20 -7.85
C ASP A 15 -5.53 -8.90 -6.88
N VAL A 16 -6.62 -9.66 -6.95
CA VAL A 16 -7.75 -9.54 -5.99
C VAL A 16 -7.32 -9.91 -4.57
N SER A 17 -6.52 -10.97 -4.42
CA SER A 17 -5.99 -11.40 -3.12
C SER A 17 -5.02 -10.36 -2.54
N ALA A 18 -4.12 -9.81 -3.38
CA ALA A 18 -3.17 -8.79 -3.01
C ALA A 18 -3.88 -7.51 -2.53
N GLN A 19 -4.90 -7.05 -3.26
CA GLN A 19 -5.73 -5.91 -2.86
C GLN A 19 -6.45 -6.14 -1.52
N ARG A 20 -7.01 -7.34 -1.30
CA ARG A 20 -7.65 -7.68 -0.01
C ARG A 20 -6.64 -7.65 1.12
N PHE A 21 -5.47 -8.24 0.91
CA PHE A 21 -4.40 -8.23 1.89
C PHE A 21 -3.95 -6.81 2.24
N ALA A 22 -3.72 -5.97 1.23
CA ALA A 22 -3.35 -4.57 1.41
C ALA A 22 -4.38 -3.81 2.24
N ARG A 23 -5.66 -3.92 1.90
CA ARG A 23 -6.76 -3.29 2.67
C ARG A 23 -6.75 -3.71 4.14
N VAL A 24 -6.58 -5.01 4.41
CA VAL A 24 -6.55 -5.52 5.79
C VAL A 24 -5.36 -4.95 6.55
N LYS A 25 -4.14 -5.06 5.99
CA LYS A 25 -2.93 -4.58 6.68
C LYS A 25 -2.97 -3.09 6.96
N ILE A 26 -3.43 -2.29 6.00
CA ILE A 26 -3.52 -0.84 6.20
C ILE A 26 -4.64 -0.48 7.18
N ALA A 27 -5.78 -1.18 7.18
CA ALA A 27 -6.83 -0.99 8.17
C ALA A 27 -6.37 -1.36 9.59
N GLU A 28 -5.59 -2.43 9.76
CA GLU A 28 -4.97 -2.79 11.05
C GLU A 28 -4.09 -1.64 11.56
N ILE A 29 -3.21 -1.08 10.73
CA ILE A 29 -2.38 0.08 11.11
C ILE A 29 -3.26 1.27 11.48
N GLN A 30 -4.28 1.58 10.67
CA GLN A 30 -5.18 2.70 10.93
C GLN A 30 -5.90 2.57 12.29
N LEU A 31 -6.34 1.36 12.64
CA LEU A 31 -7.09 1.08 13.86
C LEU A 31 -6.19 1.05 15.10
N TYR A 32 -5.07 0.32 15.04
CA TYR A 32 -4.24 0.08 16.21
C TYR A 32 -3.17 1.15 16.43
N GLN A 33 -2.75 1.86 15.39
CA GLN A 33 -1.73 2.92 15.46
C GLN A 33 -2.31 4.32 15.24
N ALA A 34 -3.56 4.57 15.65
CA ALA A 34 -4.27 5.82 15.38
C ALA A 34 -3.50 7.08 15.84
N ALA A 35 -2.83 7.02 16.99
CA ALA A 35 -2.02 8.13 17.49
C ALA A 35 -0.80 8.42 16.60
N ALA A 36 -0.08 7.37 16.17
CA ALA A 36 1.06 7.49 15.28
C ALA A 36 0.65 7.95 13.87
N VAL A 37 -0.50 7.49 13.35
CA VAL A 37 -1.08 8.00 12.09
C VAL A 37 -1.37 9.50 12.20
N LYS A 38 -1.99 9.94 13.30
CA LYS A 38 -2.26 11.37 13.53
C LYS A 38 -0.97 12.19 13.60
N ASN A 39 0.03 11.71 14.34
CA ASN A 39 1.31 12.39 14.48
C ASN A 39 2.08 12.44 13.15
N GLY A 40 2.09 11.34 12.38
CA GLY A 40 2.71 11.26 11.07
C GLY A 40 2.09 12.23 10.07
N ARG A 41 0.76 12.35 10.05
CA ARG A 41 0.08 13.36 9.22
C ARG A 41 0.44 14.78 9.63
N ALA A 42 0.44 15.07 10.94
CA ALA A 42 0.76 16.39 11.47
C ALA A 42 2.21 16.82 11.15
N SER A 43 3.14 15.87 11.20
CA SER A 43 4.56 16.08 10.87
C SER A 43 4.88 15.94 9.38
N ARG A 44 3.91 15.52 8.55
CA ARG A 44 4.11 15.14 7.14
C ARG A 44 5.18 14.03 6.96
N ASP A 45 5.25 13.14 7.93
CA ASP A 45 6.16 11.99 7.97
C ASP A 45 5.47 10.75 8.54
N LEU A 46 4.51 10.21 7.76
CA LEU A 46 3.83 8.96 8.09
C LEU A 46 4.80 7.79 8.16
N TYR A 47 5.78 7.72 7.25
CA TYR A 47 6.74 6.62 7.25
C TYR A 47 7.64 6.67 8.48
N GLY A 48 8.13 7.83 8.90
CA GLY A 48 8.91 7.95 10.13
C GLY A 48 8.11 7.53 11.37
N SER A 49 6.84 7.93 11.45
CA SER A 49 5.97 7.64 12.61
C SER A 49 5.48 6.18 12.68
N LEU A 50 5.45 5.46 11.55
CA LEU A 50 4.89 4.11 11.41
C LEU A 50 5.87 3.13 10.75
N ARG A 51 7.18 3.39 10.88
CA ARG A 51 8.23 2.68 10.11
C ARG A 51 8.12 1.17 10.29
N THR A 52 8.06 0.72 11.54
CA THR A 52 8.01 -0.71 11.89
C THR A 52 6.81 -1.39 11.24
N GLU A 53 5.63 -0.79 11.33
CA GLU A 53 4.38 -1.36 10.82
C GLU A 53 4.33 -1.36 9.30
N ILE A 54 4.77 -0.27 8.67
CA ILE A 54 4.82 -0.14 7.20
C ILE A 54 5.84 -1.12 6.62
N ASP A 55 7.05 -1.20 7.20
CA ASP A 55 8.08 -2.12 6.71
C ASP A 55 7.66 -3.58 6.87
N THR A 56 7.02 -3.92 8.00
CA THR A 56 6.49 -5.27 8.25
C THR A 56 5.40 -5.62 7.22
N ALA A 57 4.46 -4.71 6.96
CA ALA A 57 3.41 -4.92 5.97
C ALA A 57 3.99 -5.06 4.55
N ARG A 58 4.98 -4.23 4.19
CA ARG A 58 5.69 -4.29 2.90
C ARG A 58 6.42 -5.61 2.70
N ALA A 59 7.15 -6.08 3.72
CA ALA A 59 7.85 -7.35 3.68
C ALA A 59 6.87 -8.53 3.46
N ALA A 60 5.78 -8.57 4.24
CA ALA A 60 4.77 -9.62 4.13
C ALA A 60 4.02 -9.57 2.79
N PHE A 61 3.75 -8.38 2.25
CA PHE A 61 3.13 -8.23 0.93
C PHE A 61 4.06 -8.77 -0.17
N ARG A 62 5.33 -8.34 -0.18
CA ARG A 62 6.32 -8.76 -1.17
C ARG A 62 6.54 -10.27 -1.16
N GLU A 63 6.58 -10.88 0.02
CA GLU A 63 6.73 -12.34 0.16
C GLU A 63 5.56 -13.11 -0.48
N LYS A 64 4.33 -12.62 -0.33
CA LYS A 64 3.11 -13.32 -0.77
C LYS A 64 2.68 -13.00 -2.19
N PHE A 65 2.97 -11.80 -2.68
CA PHE A 65 2.39 -11.26 -3.93
C PHE A 65 3.47 -10.72 -4.89
N ASN A 66 4.63 -11.38 -4.93
CA ASN A 66 5.65 -11.04 -5.90
C ASN A 66 5.11 -11.13 -7.34
N GLY A 67 5.35 -10.09 -8.16
CA GLY A 67 4.85 -10.01 -9.54
C GLY A 67 3.41 -9.50 -9.70
N THR A 68 2.79 -8.96 -8.64
CA THR A 68 1.58 -8.11 -8.74
C THR A 68 1.95 -6.63 -8.66
N ALA A 69 1.02 -5.75 -9.00
CA ALA A 69 1.16 -4.32 -8.69
C ALA A 69 1.24 -4.09 -7.16
N ASP A 70 1.83 -2.97 -6.75
CA ASP A 70 1.96 -2.61 -5.32
C ASP A 70 0.66 -2.00 -4.77
N TYR A 71 -0.34 -2.85 -4.61
CA TYR A 71 -1.61 -2.49 -3.98
C TYR A 71 -1.45 -2.06 -2.51
N LEU A 72 -0.33 -2.41 -1.86
CA LEU A 72 -0.07 -1.96 -0.50
C LEU A 72 0.28 -0.47 -0.47
N HIS A 73 1.14 0.00 -1.38
CA HIS A 73 1.43 1.43 -1.52
C HIS A 73 0.16 2.22 -1.83
N GLU A 74 -0.65 1.77 -2.78
CA GLU A 74 -1.90 2.43 -3.15
C GLU A 74 -2.85 2.58 -1.96
N GLU A 75 -3.07 1.50 -1.20
CA GLU A 75 -3.94 1.53 -0.02
C GLU A 75 -3.35 2.39 1.10
N LEU A 76 -2.03 2.36 1.28
CA LEU A 76 -1.34 3.20 2.27
C LEU A 76 -1.56 4.68 1.97
N VAL A 77 -1.36 5.11 0.72
CA VAL A 77 -1.61 6.50 0.29
C VAL A 77 -3.08 6.84 0.46
N ARG A 78 -3.99 5.98 -0.02
CA ARG A 78 -5.43 6.21 0.02
C ARG A 78 -5.96 6.39 1.45
N VAL A 79 -5.56 5.49 2.36
CA VAL A 79 -6.16 5.39 3.69
C VAL A 79 -5.36 6.14 4.74
N LEU A 80 -4.04 5.92 4.82
CA LEU A 80 -3.21 6.58 5.84
C LEU A 80 -2.82 7.98 5.41
N ALA A 81 -2.57 8.23 4.13
CA ALA A 81 -2.15 9.53 3.63
C ALA A 81 -3.31 10.38 3.07
N ASN A 82 -4.57 9.95 3.23
CA ASN A 82 -5.76 10.65 2.70
C ASN A 82 -5.66 10.98 1.20
N GLY A 83 -4.97 10.15 0.43
CA GLY A 83 -4.72 10.36 -1.00
C GLY A 83 -3.51 11.23 -1.34
N ASP A 84 -2.81 11.82 -0.36
CA ASP A 84 -1.63 12.66 -0.58
C ASP A 84 -0.33 11.91 -0.26
N ALA A 85 0.34 11.40 -1.29
CA ALA A 85 1.63 10.71 -1.14
C ALA A 85 2.74 11.61 -0.56
N ALA A 86 2.61 12.95 -0.62
CA ALA A 86 3.58 13.86 0.00
C ALA A 86 3.58 13.81 1.53
N LEU A 87 2.59 13.16 2.17
CA LEU A 87 2.56 12.93 3.62
C LEU A 87 3.37 11.71 4.06
N LEU A 88 3.86 10.89 3.13
CA LEU A 88 4.65 9.71 3.49
C LEU A 88 6.00 10.06 4.11
N GLY A 89 6.51 11.25 3.81
CA GLY A 89 7.78 11.72 4.35
C GLY A 89 9.00 11.25 3.55
N PRO A 90 10.15 11.89 3.77
CA PRO A 90 11.34 11.74 2.93
C PRO A 90 12.02 10.37 3.06
N GLY A 91 11.77 9.64 4.15
CA GLY A 91 12.34 8.31 4.35
C GLY A 91 11.61 7.19 3.61
N TYR A 92 10.44 7.46 3.03
CA TYR A 92 9.62 6.44 2.40
C TYR A 92 10.27 5.93 1.10
N PRO A 93 10.52 4.61 0.95
CA PRO A 93 11.25 4.05 -0.20
C PRO A 93 10.47 4.04 -1.53
N GLY A 94 9.25 4.56 -1.56
CA GLY A 94 8.37 4.50 -2.73
C GLY A 94 7.62 3.17 -2.87
N ALA A 95 6.89 3.00 -3.96
CA ALA A 95 6.24 1.73 -4.29
C ALA A 95 7.27 0.59 -4.40
N LEU A 96 6.88 -0.62 -4.03
CA LEU A 96 7.63 -1.84 -4.23
C LEU A 96 7.87 -2.04 -5.73
N ALA A 97 9.14 -2.27 -6.09
CA ALA A 97 9.57 -2.61 -7.44
C ALA A 97 9.45 -4.12 -7.70
#